data_AF-I0HN81-F1
#
_entry.id   AF-I0HN81-F1
#
_cell.length_a   1.000
_cell.length_b   1.000
_cell.length_c   1.000
_cell.angle_alpha   90.00
_cell.angle_beta   90.00
_cell.angle_gamma   90.00
#
_symmetry.space_group_name_H-M   'P 1'
#
loop_
_entity.id
_entity.type
_entity.pdbx_description
1 polymer ?
#
loop_
_entity_poly.entity_id
_entity_poly.type
_entity_poly.pdbx_seq_one_letter_code
_entity_poly.pdbx_strand_id
1 'polypeptide(L)'
;MTASILKWAARSACRLPMPAIKLLGGAPRVIDGQHLDPLVQFMVRYFADPPGTLDSVEKTRSGFDLQGNWLTHAPEPGVRIEPWSFDGPAGPVRCEIHRPAALPRRDAPVLVFFHGGGHVAGSLDSHRDVCRQLAHEARCAVVAVDYRLAPEHRFPAGIHDCLAAFDAVVAQSAALGFAPRRVAVGGDSAGGNAAAVVAQQRRGAPCPPRVQMLWVPWLDMSRQSRSYQLFAAGYFLEKVKMEWYTELYLRRPEDALDPLASPLLGEVHGVCPAVLLIAGFDPLRDEGVAYGEKLQAAGVPTFVKVFQGLVHPFINVAGSVPAARAAFTEAAALLRARL
;
A
#
# COMPACT_ATOMS: atom_id res chain seq x y z
N MET A 1 -28.97 5.15 3.93
CA MET A 1 -28.53 5.42 2.54
C MET A 1 -27.75 4.22 2.05
N THR A 2 -27.94 3.77 0.81
CA THR A 2 -27.16 2.65 0.26
C THR A 2 -25.69 3.05 0.06
N ALA A 3 -24.76 2.09 0.11
CA ALA A 3 -23.33 2.34 -0.13
C ALA A 3 -23.06 3.01 -1.49
N SER A 4 -23.90 2.73 -2.50
CA SER A 4 -23.84 3.36 -3.82
C SER A 4 -24.11 4.87 -3.80
N ILE A 5 -25.09 5.32 -3.00
CA ILE A 5 -25.42 6.74 -2.85
C ILE A 5 -24.28 7.49 -2.15
N LEU A 6 -23.71 6.90 -1.10
CA LEU A 6 -22.57 7.49 -0.39
C LEU A 6 -21.32 7.59 -1.28
N LYS A 7 -21.01 6.54 -2.05
CA LYS A 7 -19.93 6.56 -3.04
C LYS A 7 -20.13 7.66 -4.09
N TRP A 8 -21.35 7.79 -4.63
CA TRP A 8 -21.68 8.84 -5.59
C TRP A 8 -21.53 10.24 -4.97
N ALA A 9 -22.03 10.44 -3.76
CA ALA A 9 -21.93 11.71 -3.04
C ALA A 9 -20.47 12.10 -2.79
N ALA A 10 -19.62 11.17 -2.32
CA ALA A 10 -18.20 11.40 -2.11
C ALA A 10 -17.48 11.81 -3.40
N ARG A 11 -17.72 11.09 -4.50
CA ARG A 11 -17.16 11.42 -5.82
C ARG A 11 -17.62 12.79 -6.34
N SER A 12 -18.89 13.11 -6.17
CA SER A 12 -19.47 14.40 -6.58
C SER A 12 -18.88 15.56 -5.79
N ALA A 13 -18.68 15.39 -4.48
CA ALA A 13 -18.05 16.40 -3.63
C ALA A 13 -16.60 16.70 -4.08
N CYS A 14 -15.83 15.68 -4.48
CA CYS A 14 -14.48 15.87 -5.01
C CYS A 14 -14.42 16.54 -6.40
N ARG A 15 -15.55 16.72 -7.08
CA ARG A 15 -15.66 17.37 -8.40
C ARG A 15 -16.13 18.82 -8.33
N LEU A 16 -16.33 19.37 -7.13
CA LEU A 16 -16.66 20.78 -6.97
C LEU A 16 -15.56 21.67 -7.60
N PRO A 17 -15.90 22.87 -8.11
CA PRO A 17 -14.91 23.81 -8.60
C PRO A 17 -13.86 24.13 -7.55
N MET A 18 -12.59 24.25 -7.96
CA MET A 18 -11.47 24.48 -7.03
C MET A 18 -11.66 25.69 -6.08
N PRO A 19 -12.27 26.83 -6.48
CA PRO A 19 -12.58 27.91 -5.54
C PRO A 19 -13.52 27.47 -4.40
N ALA A 20 -14.52 26.63 -4.69
CA ALA A 20 -15.43 26.08 -3.68
C ALA A 20 -14.71 25.07 -2.78
N ILE A 21 -13.87 24.19 -3.34
CA ILE A 21 -13.02 23.26 -2.57
C ILE A 21 -12.14 24.04 -1.58
N LYS A 22 -11.47 25.11 -2.03
CA LYS A 22 -10.63 25.96 -1.17
C LYS A 22 -11.43 26.66 -0.08
N LEU A 23 -12.60 27.19 -0.42
CA LEU A 23 -13.49 27.85 0.55
C LEU A 23 -13.95 26.87 1.64
N LEU A 24 -14.43 25.69 1.25
CA LEU A 24 -14.94 24.66 2.16
C LEU A 24 -13.81 23.98 2.96
N GLY A 25 -12.64 23.78 2.33
CA GLY A 25 -11.45 23.21 2.96
C GLY A 25 -10.82 24.11 4.03
N GLY A 26 -11.07 25.43 3.98
CA GLY A 26 -10.55 26.41 4.94
C GLY A 26 -9.16 26.95 4.59
N ALA A 27 -8.52 27.62 5.54
CA ALA A 27 -7.21 28.25 5.34
C ALA A 27 -6.14 27.21 4.96
N PRO A 28 -5.25 27.48 3.98
CA PRO A 28 -4.22 26.55 3.56
C PRO A 28 -3.36 26.05 4.73
N ARG A 29 -3.19 24.73 4.83
CA ARG A 29 -2.33 24.13 5.85
C ARG A 29 -0.89 24.00 5.35
N VAL A 30 0.04 24.53 6.15
CA VAL A 30 1.48 24.40 5.94
C VAL A 30 2.12 23.84 7.20
N ILE A 31 2.74 22.67 7.10
CA ILE A 31 3.45 22.02 8.22
C ILE A 31 4.80 21.56 7.69
N ASP A 32 5.87 21.89 8.41
CA ASP A 32 7.22 21.44 8.08
C ASP A 32 7.64 21.84 6.64
N GLY A 33 7.23 23.02 6.20
CA GLY A 33 7.49 23.54 4.85
C GLY A 33 6.65 22.91 3.73
N GLN A 34 5.75 21.98 4.04
CA GLN A 34 4.90 21.30 3.05
C GLN A 34 3.50 21.92 3.02
N HIS A 35 2.94 22.04 1.82
CA HIS A 35 1.59 22.56 1.60
C HIS A 35 0.63 21.41 1.33
N LEU A 36 -0.44 21.31 2.13
CA LEU A 36 -1.48 20.30 1.90
C LEU A 36 -2.23 20.61 0.61
N ASP A 37 -2.45 19.60 -0.24
CA ASP A 37 -3.25 19.77 -1.44
C ASP A 37 -4.67 20.25 -1.06
N PRO A 38 -5.25 21.27 -1.73
CA PRO A 38 -6.54 21.82 -1.32
C PRO A 38 -7.70 20.81 -1.33
N LEU A 39 -7.68 19.86 -2.27
CA LEU A 39 -8.70 18.81 -2.33
C LEU A 39 -8.45 17.76 -1.24
N VAL A 40 -7.20 17.41 -0.97
CA VAL A 40 -6.87 16.57 0.18
C VAL A 40 -7.28 17.24 1.49
N GLN A 41 -7.07 18.55 1.64
CA GLN A 41 -7.50 19.31 2.82
C GLN A 41 -9.02 19.30 2.98
N PHE A 42 -9.76 19.49 1.89
CA PHE A 42 -11.21 19.32 1.87
C PHE A 42 -11.60 17.90 2.33
N MET A 43 -10.96 16.87 1.78
CA MET A 43 -11.24 15.48 2.16
C MET A 43 -10.93 15.19 3.63
N VAL A 44 -9.80 15.68 4.16
CA VAL A 44 -9.48 15.59 5.59
C VAL A 44 -10.61 16.16 6.44
N ARG A 45 -11.16 17.32 6.05
CA ARG A 45 -12.21 17.99 6.82
C ARG A 45 -13.54 17.25 6.82
N TYR A 46 -13.90 16.60 5.73
CA TYR A 46 -15.25 16.06 5.53
C TYR A 46 -15.33 14.53 5.52
N PHE A 47 -14.23 13.84 5.23
CA PHE A 47 -14.20 12.38 5.04
C PHE A 47 -13.34 11.66 6.07
N ALA A 48 -12.39 12.33 6.73
CA ALA A 48 -11.64 11.70 7.81
C ALA A 48 -12.52 11.52 9.05
N ASP A 49 -12.27 10.46 9.80
CA ASP A 49 -12.89 10.27 11.11
C ASP A 49 -12.51 11.45 12.04
N PRO A 50 -13.36 11.78 13.03
CA PRO A 50 -12.97 12.70 14.09
C PRO A 50 -11.65 12.25 14.75
N PRO A 51 -10.73 13.17 15.12
CA PRO A 51 -9.48 12.81 15.78
C PRO A 51 -9.69 11.98 17.04
N GLY A 52 -8.86 10.95 17.23
CA GLY A 52 -8.99 10.04 18.36
C GLY A 52 -9.95 8.86 18.14
N THR A 53 -10.65 8.79 17.00
CA THR A 53 -11.64 7.75 16.74
C THR A 53 -10.97 6.38 16.57
N LEU A 54 -11.36 5.45 17.43
CA LEU A 54 -11.09 4.01 17.30
C LEU A 54 -12.42 3.27 17.21
N ASP A 55 -12.55 2.43 16.20
CA ASP A 55 -13.69 1.55 15.98
C ASP A 55 -13.33 0.09 16.32
N SER A 56 -14.33 -0.79 16.41
CA SER A 56 -14.05 -2.23 16.51
C SER A 56 -13.30 -2.74 15.27
N VAL A 57 -12.61 -3.88 15.41
CA VAL A 57 -11.93 -4.54 14.28
C VAL A 57 -12.90 -4.81 13.14
N GLU A 58 -14.09 -5.32 13.44
CA GLU A 58 -15.13 -5.62 12.45
C GLU A 58 -15.61 -4.37 11.70
N LYS A 59 -15.86 -3.27 12.41
CA LYS A 59 -16.29 -2.01 11.79
C LYS A 59 -15.16 -1.38 10.96
N THR A 60 -13.92 -1.47 11.43
CA THR A 60 -12.73 -1.03 10.68
C THR A 60 -12.59 -1.82 9.38
N ARG A 61 -12.66 -3.16 9.42
CA ARG A 61 -12.62 -4.02 8.23
C ARG A 61 -13.74 -3.70 7.24
N SER A 62 -14.98 -3.64 7.73
CA SER A 62 -16.14 -3.28 6.91
C SER A 62 -15.98 -1.91 6.27
N GLY A 63 -15.43 -0.93 7.00
CA GLY A 63 -15.11 0.39 6.48
C GLY A 63 -14.11 0.36 5.33
N PHE A 64 -13.02 -0.40 5.47
CA PHE A 64 -12.02 -0.60 4.41
C PHE A 64 -12.62 -1.23 3.15
N ASP A 65 -13.40 -2.30 3.29
CA ASP A 65 -14.00 -3.01 2.15
C ASP A 65 -15.02 -2.15 1.41
N LEU A 66 -15.83 -1.41 2.18
CA LEU A 66 -16.82 -0.50 1.61
C LEU A 66 -16.16 0.67 0.91
N GLN A 67 -15.23 1.37 1.58
CA GLN A 67 -14.76 2.70 1.17
C GLN A 67 -13.45 2.70 0.39
N GLY A 68 -12.64 1.64 0.49
CA GLY A 68 -11.28 1.57 -0.08
C GLY A 68 -11.19 1.83 -1.59
N ASN A 69 -12.31 1.61 -2.31
CA ASN A 69 -12.44 1.87 -3.75
C ASN A 69 -13.38 3.03 -4.12
N TRP A 70 -13.81 3.87 -3.17
CA TRP A 70 -14.74 4.94 -3.49
C TRP A 70 -14.09 6.01 -4.35
N LEU A 71 -12.86 6.41 -4.00
CA LEU A 71 -12.18 7.56 -4.60
C LEU A 71 -11.00 7.16 -5.49
N THR A 72 -10.72 5.87 -5.58
CA THR A 72 -9.76 5.31 -6.55
C THR A 72 -10.33 5.39 -7.97
N HIS A 73 -9.53 4.96 -8.93
CA HIS A 73 -9.87 4.97 -10.35
C HIS A 73 -11.19 4.25 -10.63
N ALA A 74 -11.88 4.69 -11.68
CA ALA A 74 -12.99 3.90 -12.20
C ALA A 74 -12.44 2.52 -12.62
N PRO A 75 -13.15 1.42 -12.33
CA PRO A 75 -12.64 0.10 -12.66
C PRO A 75 -12.39 -0.02 -14.17
N GLU A 76 -11.17 -0.43 -14.55
CA GLU A 76 -10.77 -0.57 -15.94
C GLU A 76 -11.35 -1.87 -16.56
N PRO A 77 -12.31 -1.79 -17.50
CA PRO A 77 -12.97 -2.98 -18.05
C PRO A 77 -12.04 -3.89 -18.85
N GLY A 78 -10.90 -3.38 -19.34
CA GLY A 78 -9.90 -4.17 -20.07
C GLY A 78 -9.05 -5.12 -19.20
N VAL A 79 -9.29 -5.19 -17.89
CA VAL A 79 -8.55 -6.05 -16.96
C VAL A 79 -9.48 -7.12 -16.37
N ARG A 80 -9.22 -8.38 -16.70
CA ARG A 80 -9.91 -9.52 -16.11
C ARG A 80 -9.41 -9.77 -14.69
N ILE A 81 -10.28 -10.23 -13.82
CA ILE A 81 -9.91 -10.73 -12.48
C ILE A 81 -10.17 -12.23 -12.46
N GLU A 82 -9.13 -13.00 -12.20
CA GLU A 82 -9.15 -14.46 -12.17
C GLU A 82 -8.83 -14.90 -10.73
N PRO A 83 -9.69 -15.70 -10.07
CA PRO A 83 -9.38 -16.21 -8.73
C PRO A 83 -8.22 -17.19 -8.80
N TRP A 84 -7.33 -17.13 -7.81
CA TRP A 84 -6.23 -18.07 -7.64
C TRP A 84 -5.99 -18.34 -6.16
N SER A 85 -5.42 -19.48 -5.83
CA SER A 85 -5.03 -19.82 -4.47
C SER A 85 -3.84 -20.76 -4.48
N PHE A 86 -3.10 -20.79 -3.37
CA PHE A 86 -2.03 -21.75 -3.14
C PHE A 86 -2.11 -22.26 -1.70
N ASP A 87 -1.49 -23.41 -1.45
CA ASP A 87 -1.38 -23.97 -0.11
C ASP A 87 -0.35 -23.18 0.68
N GLY A 88 -0.83 -22.33 1.58
CA GLY A 88 0.00 -21.51 2.46
C GLY A 88 0.41 -22.25 3.73
N PRO A 89 1.22 -21.59 4.59
CA PRO A 89 1.81 -22.22 5.78
C PRO A 89 0.81 -22.76 6.81
N ALA A 90 -0.44 -22.29 6.79
CA ALA A 90 -1.49 -22.70 7.73
C ALA A 90 -2.85 -22.92 7.04
N GLY A 91 -2.83 -23.28 5.76
CA GLY A 91 -4.02 -23.47 4.94
C GLY A 91 -4.02 -22.65 3.65
N PRO A 92 -5.05 -22.78 2.81
CA PRO A 92 -5.13 -22.08 1.53
C PRO A 92 -5.12 -20.56 1.69
N VAL A 93 -4.26 -19.88 0.93
CA VAL A 93 -4.24 -18.42 0.83
C VAL A 93 -4.91 -18.03 -0.49
N ARG A 94 -5.96 -17.22 -0.40
CA ARG A 94 -6.69 -16.72 -1.58
C ARG A 94 -5.93 -15.57 -2.21
N CYS A 95 -6.07 -15.45 -3.52
CA CYS A 95 -5.47 -14.41 -4.32
C CYS A 95 -6.38 -14.03 -5.48
N GLU A 96 -6.11 -12.88 -6.07
CA GLU A 96 -6.74 -12.45 -7.32
C GLU A 96 -5.69 -12.05 -8.34
N ILE A 97 -5.81 -12.59 -9.54
CA ILE A 97 -4.96 -12.24 -10.67
C ILE A 97 -5.69 -11.21 -11.52
N HIS A 98 -5.22 -9.96 -11.46
CA HIS A 98 -5.65 -8.88 -12.33
C HIS A 98 -4.83 -8.93 -13.61
N ARG A 99 -5.46 -9.34 -14.73
CA ARG A 99 -4.81 -9.59 -16.00
C ARG A 99 -5.32 -8.65 -17.10
N PRO A 100 -4.52 -7.66 -17.55
CA PRO A 100 -4.88 -6.82 -18.68
C PRO A 100 -5.03 -7.66 -19.96
N ALA A 101 -6.03 -7.36 -20.78
CA ALA A 101 -6.28 -8.08 -22.04
C ALA A 101 -5.09 -8.02 -23.01
N ALA A 102 -4.31 -6.94 -22.97
CA ALA A 102 -3.12 -6.73 -23.79
C ALA A 102 -1.86 -7.47 -23.28
N LEU A 103 -1.93 -8.15 -22.12
CA LEU A 103 -0.79 -8.85 -21.55
C LEU A 103 -0.49 -10.13 -22.37
N PRO A 104 0.78 -10.47 -22.65
CA PRO A 104 1.12 -11.71 -23.32
C PRO A 104 0.63 -12.93 -22.52
N ARG A 105 0.29 -14.01 -23.23
CA ARG A 105 -0.18 -15.27 -22.62
C ARG A 105 0.92 -16.02 -21.87
N ARG A 106 2.19 -15.76 -22.20
CA ARG A 106 3.39 -16.34 -21.58
C ARG A 106 4.40 -15.24 -21.31
N ASP A 107 5.32 -15.51 -20.38
CA ASP A 107 6.43 -14.62 -20.02
C ASP A 107 5.99 -13.20 -19.63
N ALA A 108 4.76 -13.07 -19.11
CA ALA A 108 4.23 -11.80 -18.68
C ALA A 108 4.93 -11.33 -17.39
N PRO A 109 5.21 -10.02 -17.25
CA PRO A 109 5.65 -9.46 -15.98
C PRO A 109 4.49 -9.46 -14.98
N VAL A 110 4.82 -9.61 -13.69
CA VAL A 110 3.83 -9.69 -12.62
C VAL A 110 4.29 -8.92 -11.39
N LEU A 111 3.34 -8.25 -10.73
CA LEU A 111 3.49 -7.67 -9.40
C LEU A 111 2.73 -8.52 -8.39
N VAL A 112 3.39 -9.02 -7.35
CA VAL A 112 2.70 -9.55 -6.16
C VAL A 112 2.40 -8.37 -5.24
N PHE A 113 1.11 -8.10 -5.01
CA PHE A 113 0.64 -6.94 -4.28
C PHE A 113 0.02 -7.34 -2.93
N PHE A 114 0.48 -6.68 -1.87
CA PHE A 114 -0.04 -6.84 -0.52
C PHE A 114 -0.79 -5.57 -0.13
N HIS A 115 -2.04 -5.70 0.30
CA HIS A 115 -2.87 -4.56 0.68
C HIS A 115 -2.44 -3.92 2.01
N GLY A 116 -2.69 -2.63 2.18
CA GLY A 116 -2.58 -1.93 3.47
C GLY A 116 -3.72 -2.26 4.45
N GLY A 117 -3.71 -1.59 5.61
CA GLY A 117 -4.70 -1.78 6.68
C GLY A 117 -4.12 -2.22 8.02
N GLY A 118 -2.86 -1.88 8.31
CA GLY A 118 -2.23 -2.10 9.62
C GLY A 118 -2.10 -3.57 10.02
N HIS A 119 -2.06 -4.49 9.06
CA HIS A 119 -2.11 -5.95 9.27
C HIS A 119 -3.37 -6.46 10.00
N VAL A 120 -4.40 -5.61 10.16
CA VAL A 120 -5.64 -5.91 10.88
C VAL A 120 -6.87 -5.78 9.97
N ALA A 121 -6.81 -4.88 8.99
CA ALA A 121 -7.86 -4.59 8.03
C ALA A 121 -7.34 -4.61 6.59
N GLY A 122 -8.23 -4.32 5.65
CA GLY A 122 -8.00 -4.52 4.23
C GLY A 122 -8.34 -5.94 3.79
N SER A 123 -8.38 -6.14 2.48
CA SER A 123 -8.81 -7.35 1.81
C SER A 123 -8.55 -7.23 0.30
N LEU A 124 -8.79 -8.31 -0.44
CA LEU A 124 -8.89 -8.27 -1.89
C LEU A 124 -9.90 -7.23 -2.39
N ASP A 125 -11.05 -7.10 -1.72
CA ASP A 125 -12.09 -6.15 -2.12
C ASP A 125 -11.63 -4.72 -1.94
N SER A 126 -11.13 -4.34 -0.77
CA SER A 126 -10.72 -2.97 -0.45
C SER A 126 -9.67 -2.37 -1.40
N HIS A 127 -8.86 -3.21 -2.07
CA HIS A 127 -7.79 -2.80 -2.99
C HIS A 127 -8.01 -3.25 -4.44
N ARG A 128 -9.16 -3.88 -4.75
CA ARG A 128 -9.47 -4.46 -6.06
C ARG A 128 -9.27 -3.48 -7.20
N ASP A 129 -9.78 -2.26 -7.07
CA ASP A 129 -9.71 -1.27 -8.15
C ASP A 129 -8.30 -0.65 -8.26
N VAL A 130 -7.56 -0.55 -7.14
CA VAL A 130 -6.14 -0.16 -7.14
C VAL A 130 -5.30 -1.19 -7.91
N CYS A 131 -5.42 -2.48 -7.58
CA CYS A 131 -4.72 -3.56 -8.25
C CYS A 131 -5.09 -3.64 -9.74
N ARG A 132 -6.39 -3.48 -10.05
CA ARG A 132 -6.89 -3.43 -11.43
C ARG A 132 -6.25 -2.30 -12.22
N GLN A 133 -6.19 -1.10 -11.64
CA GLN A 133 -5.59 0.05 -12.32
C GLN A 133 -4.07 -0.08 -12.45
N LEU A 134 -3.37 -0.61 -11.43
CA LEU A 134 -1.93 -0.86 -11.50
C LEU A 134 -1.61 -1.82 -12.65
N ALA A 135 -2.38 -2.91 -12.76
CA ALA A 135 -2.23 -3.88 -13.84
C ALA A 135 -2.35 -3.20 -15.22
N HIS A 136 -3.36 -2.33 -15.39
CA HIS A 136 -3.57 -1.58 -16.63
C HIS A 136 -2.42 -0.61 -16.95
N GLU A 137 -2.10 0.32 -16.03
CA GLU A 137 -1.13 1.40 -16.30
C GLU A 137 0.31 0.86 -16.38
N ALA A 138 0.68 -0.09 -15.53
CA ALA A 138 2.01 -0.68 -15.52
C ALA A 138 2.19 -1.77 -16.59
N ARG A 139 1.10 -2.22 -17.24
CA ARG A 139 1.10 -3.27 -18.27
C ARG A 139 1.72 -4.58 -17.77
N CYS A 140 1.38 -4.96 -16.54
CA CYS A 140 1.77 -6.22 -15.93
C CYS A 140 0.54 -6.92 -15.34
N ALA A 141 0.65 -8.22 -15.04
CA ALA A 141 -0.31 -8.84 -14.14
C ALA A 141 -0.12 -8.30 -12.72
N VAL A 142 -1.18 -8.30 -11.92
CA VAL A 142 -1.09 -8.08 -10.47
C VAL A 142 -1.72 -9.27 -9.76
N VAL A 143 -0.97 -9.92 -8.87
CA VAL A 143 -1.47 -10.96 -7.97
C VAL A 143 -1.70 -10.29 -6.61
N ALA A 144 -2.95 -9.96 -6.30
CA ALA A 144 -3.34 -9.45 -4.99
C ALA A 144 -3.49 -10.62 -4.01
N VAL A 145 -2.93 -10.49 -2.80
CA VAL A 145 -2.85 -11.58 -1.81
C VAL A 145 -3.76 -11.28 -0.61
N ASP A 146 -4.61 -12.24 -0.24
CA ASP A 146 -5.51 -12.21 0.91
C ASP A 146 -4.82 -12.83 2.14
N TYR A 147 -3.78 -12.15 2.65
CA TYR A 147 -2.96 -12.68 3.74
C TYR A 147 -3.68 -12.60 5.09
N ARG A 148 -3.35 -13.51 6.02
CA ARG A 148 -4.01 -13.56 7.34
C ARG A 148 -3.78 -12.28 8.14
N LEU A 149 -4.84 -11.83 8.81
CA LEU A 149 -4.86 -10.59 9.59
C LEU A 149 -4.90 -10.85 11.09
N ALA A 150 -4.36 -9.90 11.83
CA ALA A 150 -4.52 -9.77 13.27
C ALA A 150 -5.92 -9.21 13.61
N PRO A 151 -6.44 -9.44 14.83
CA PRO A 151 -5.81 -10.14 15.96
C PRO A 151 -5.91 -11.67 15.93
N GLU A 152 -6.69 -12.26 15.02
CA GLU A 152 -6.88 -13.72 14.92
C GLU A 152 -5.56 -14.43 14.57
N HIS A 153 -4.75 -13.78 13.74
CA HIS A 153 -3.46 -14.26 13.30
C HIS A 153 -2.40 -13.16 13.49
N ARG A 154 -1.96 -13.00 14.75
CA ARG A 154 -0.90 -12.06 15.13
C ARG A 154 0.42 -12.33 14.40
N PHE A 155 1.31 -11.34 14.42
CA PHE A 155 2.68 -11.43 13.91
C PHE A 155 3.38 -12.74 14.32
N PRO A 156 4.10 -13.44 13.42
CA PRO A 156 4.39 -13.11 12.02
C PRO A 156 3.45 -13.78 11.01
N ALA A 157 2.24 -14.20 11.39
CA ALA A 157 1.39 -15.07 10.55
C ALA A 157 1.11 -14.50 9.14
N GLY A 158 0.66 -13.26 9.03
CA GLY A 158 0.40 -12.61 7.73
C GLY A 158 1.68 -12.44 6.87
N ILE A 159 2.82 -12.14 7.49
CA ILE A 159 4.11 -12.02 6.79
C ILE A 159 4.54 -13.37 6.20
N HIS A 160 4.32 -14.47 6.92
CA HIS A 160 4.59 -15.81 6.40
C HIS A 160 3.72 -16.14 5.17
N ASP A 161 2.47 -15.68 5.14
CA ASP A 161 1.61 -15.85 3.95
C ASP A 161 2.13 -15.02 2.77
N CYS A 162 2.59 -13.80 3.01
CA CYS A 162 3.17 -12.94 1.95
C CYS A 162 4.46 -13.55 1.36
N LEU A 163 5.33 -14.11 2.20
CA LEU A 163 6.53 -14.83 1.77
C LEU A 163 6.16 -16.06 0.93
N ALA A 164 5.20 -16.87 1.40
CA ALA A 164 4.73 -18.05 0.69
C ALA A 164 4.04 -17.69 -0.64
N ALA A 165 3.31 -16.57 -0.70
CA ALA A 165 2.66 -16.09 -1.92
C ALA A 165 3.68 -15.73 -3.00
N PHE A 166 4.75 -15.01 -2.64
CA PHE A 166 5.83 -14.72 -3.57
C PHE A 166 6.48 -16.01 -4.10
N ASP A 167 6.81 -16.95 -3.20
CA ASP A 167 7.43 -18.22 -3.59
C ASP A 167 6.51 -19.05 -4.49
N ALA A 168 5.21 -19.10 -4.19
CA ALA A 168 4.21 -19.79 -5.00
C ALA A 168 4.07 -19.18 -6.40
N VAL A 169 4.06 -17.84 -6.51
CA VAL A 169 4.02 -17.15 -7.81
C VAL A 169 5.28 -17.44 -8.63
N VAL A 170 6.47 -17.43 -8.01
CA VAL A 170 7.73 -17.79 -8.68
C VAL A 170 7.70 -19.24 -9.14
N ALA A 171 7.35 -20.18 -8.26
CA ALA A 171 7.32 -21.60 -8.55
C ALA A 171 6.30 -21.97 -9.65
N GLN A 172 5.14 -21.31 -9.66
CA GLN A 172 4.06 -21.57 -10.61
C GLN A 172 4.06 -20.60 -11.81
N SER A 173 5.11 -19.77 -11.97
CA SER A 173 5.16 -18.72 -13.00
C SER A 173 4.81 -19.25 -14.40
N ALA A 174 5.39 -20.37 -14.82
CA ALA A 174 5.10 -20.94 -16.14
C ALA A 174 3.62 -21.35 -16.31
N ALA A 175 3.01 -21.95 -15.28
CA ALA A 175 1.61 -22.35 -15.30
C ALA A 175 0.66 -21.14 -15.31
N LEU A 176 1.04 -20.04 -14.64
CA LEU A 176 0.30 -18.78 -14.61
C LEU A 176 0.59 -17.87 -15.82
N GLY A 177 1.51 -18.27 -16.70
CA GLY A 177 1.93 -17.50 -17.87
C GLY A 177 2.81 -16.28 -17.54
N PHE A 178 3.49 -16.30 -16.39
CA PHE A 178 4.41 -15.26 -15.93
C PHE A 178 5.87 -15.64 -16.21
N ALA A 179 6.73 -14.64 -16.27
CA ALA A 179 8.18 -14.83 -16.30
C ALA A 179 8.75 -14.85 -14.87
N PRO A 180 9.41 -15.94 -14.41
CA PRO A 180 9.87 -16.07 -13.02
C PRO A 180 10.94 -15.04 -12.63
N ARG A 181 11.65 -14.46 -13.60
CA ARG A 181 12.63 -13.38 -13.38
C ARG A 181 12.05 -11.97 -13.51
N ARG A 182 10.75 -11.83 -13.75
CA ARG A 182 10.03 -10.55 -13.89
C ARG A 182 8.87 -10.47 -12.88
N VAL A 183 9.16 -10.89 -11.65
CA VAL A 183 8.22 -10.85 -10.52
C VAL A 183 8.62 -9.68 -9.61
N ALA A 184 7.81 -8.63 -9.54
CA ALA A 184 7.95 -7.56 -8.57
C ALA A 184 7.14 -7.87 -7.30
N VAL A 185 7.48 -7.19 -6.20
CA VAL A 185 6.66 -7.14 -4.98
C VAL A 185 6.26 -5.70 -4.70
N GLY A 186 5.10 -5.48 -4.11
CA GLY A 186 4.67 -4.15 -3.73
C GLY A 186 3.46 -4.14 -2.82
N GLY A 187 3.15 -2.97 -2.31
CA GLY A 187 2.03 -2.78 -1.40
C GLY A 187 2.05 -1.40 -0.80
N ASP A 188 0.95 -1.06 -0.12
CA ASP A 188 0.79 0.20 0.60
C ASP A 188 0.76 -0.02 2.12
N SER A 189 1.32 0.92 2.90
CA SER A 189 1.25 0.87 4.36
C SER A 189 1.82 -0.44 4.93
N ALA A 190 1.00 -1.22 5.65
CA ALA A 190 1.31 -2.59 6.10
C ALA A 190 1.59 -3.59 4.94
N GLY A 191 1.02 -3.39 3.76
CA GLY A 191 1.39 -4.14 2.56
C GLY A 191 2.78 -3.73 2.03
N GLY A 192 3.14 -2.45 2.19
CA GLY A 192 4.49 -1.94 1.94
C GLY A 192 5.52 -2.52 2.90
N ASN A 193 5.15 -2.71 4.18
CA ASN A 193 5.93 -3.48 5.15
C ASN A 193 6.23 -4.89 4.61
N ALA A 194 5.16 -5.64 4.27
CA ALA A 194 5.29 -7.00 3.78
C ALA A 194 6.15 -7.10 2.51
N ALA A 195 5.99 -6.17 1.56
CA ALA A 195 6.80 -6.12 0.36
C ALA A 195 8.30 -5.90 0.65
N ALA A 196 8.63 -5.00 1.57
CA ALA A 196 10.00 -4.78 2.00
C ALA A 196 10.60 -6.02 2.69
N VAL A 197 9.81 -6.70 3.53
CA VAL A 197 10.20 -7.96 4.16
C VAL A 197 10.47 -9.05 3.13
N VAL A 198 9.58 -9.25 2.14
CA VAL A 198 9.81 -10.23 1.07
C VAL A 198 11.09 -9.93 0.30
N ALA A 199 11.35 -8.66 -0.04
CA ALA A 199 12.58 -8.25 -0.71
C ALA A 199 13.84 -8.59 0.11
N GLN A 200 13.82 -8.34 1.43
CA GLN A 200 14.92 -8.69 2.33
C GLN A 200 15.13 -10.19 2.45
N GLN A 201 14.06 -10.95 2.65
CA GLN A 201 14.10 -12.40 2.86
C GLN A 201 14.39 -13.21 1.59
N ARG A 202 14.33 -12.59 0.41
CA ARG A 202 14.56 -13.26 -0.89
C ARG A 202 15.75 -12.72 -1.68
N ARG A 203 16.55 -11.82 -1.11
CA ARG A 203 17.71 -11.17 -1.77
C ARG A 203 18.77 -12.11 -2.38
N GLY A 204 18.85 -13.36 -1.92
CA GLY A 204 19.76 -14.39 -2.45
C GLY A 204 19.07 -15.56 -3.16
N ALA A 205 17.75 -15.50 -3.37
CA ALA A 205 17.01 -16.58 -4.03
C ALA A 205 17.39 -16.69 -5.52
N PRO A 206 17.21 -17.86 -6.18
CA PRO A 206 17.46 -18.00 -7.62
C PRO A 206 16.64 -17.03 -8.50
N CYS A 207 15.43 -16.71 -8.05
CA CYS A 207 14.54 -15.70 -8.61
C CYS A 207 14.10 -14.73 -7.50
N PRO A 208 14.94 -13.74 -7.13
CA PRO A 208 14.56 -12.73 -6.16
C PRO A 208 13.52 -11.78 -6.79
N PRO A 209 12.79 -10.97 -6.00
CA PRO A 209 11.94 -9.93 -6.56
C PRO A 209 12.75 -9.02 -7.50
N ARG A 210 12.15 -8.61 -8.62
CA ARG A 210 12.82 -7.77 -9.63
C ARG A 210 12.92 -6.31 -9.19
N VAL A 211 11.91 -5.84 -8.47
CA VAL A 211 11.79 -4.51 -7.88
C VAL A 211 10.80 -4.58 -6.69
N GLN A 212 11.02 -3.78 -5.65
CA GLN A 212 10.07 -3.55 -4.56
C GLN A 212 9.41 -2.17 -4.71
N MET A 213 8.08 -2.16 -4.77
CA MET A 213 7.25 -0.98 -5.01
C MET A 213 6.48 -0.61 -3.73
N LEU A 214 7.01 0.37 -2.99
CA LEU A 214 6.59 0.67 -1.61
C LEU A 214 5.83 1.98 -1.54
N TRP A 215 4.54 1.91 -1.23
CA TRP A 215 3.68 3.08 -1.04
C TRP A 215 3.49 3.33 0.44
N VAL A 216 3.85 4.52 0.92
CA VAL A 216 3.73 4.92 2.33
C VAL A 216 4.04 3.79 3.33
N PRO A 217 5.16 3.07 3.16
CA PRO A 217 5.36 1.79 3.84
C PRO A 217 5.54 2.00 5.35
N TRP A 218 4.96 1.10 6.16
CA TRP A 218 5.22 1.05 7.60
C TRP A 218 6.43 0.17 7.85
N LEU A 219 7.55 0.73 8.26
CA LEU A 219 8.86 0.10 8.23
C LEU A 219 9.52 -0.01 9.61
N ASP A 220 9.00 0.69 10.61
CA ASP A 220 9.53 0.65 11.97
C ASP A 220 8.42 0.77 13.02
N MET A 221 8.09 -0.36 13.63
CA MET A 221 7.16 -0.43 14.75
C MET A 221 7.85 -0.21 16.12
N SER A 222 9.19 -0.11 16.16
CA SER A 222 9.94 -0.02 17.42
C SER A 222 10.07 1.41 17.97
N ARG A 223 9.87 2.42 17.12
CA ARG A 223 10.04 3.84 17.50
C ARG A 223 9.06 4.73 16.75
N GLN A 224 8.76 5.88 17.35
CA GLN A 224 7.97 6.93 16.70
C GLN A 224 8.91 8.05 16.21
N SER A 225 8.94 8.28 14.90
CA SER A 225 9.73 9.35 14.27
C SER A 225 9.16 10.75 14.52
N ARG A 226 9.83 11.80 14.02
CA ARG A 226 9.33 13.18 14.12
C ARG A 226 8.02 13.37 13.35
N SER A 227 7.90 12.82 12.13
CA SER A 227 6.65 12.83 11.36
C SER A 227 5.48 12.20 12.10
N TYR A 228 5.74 11.17 12.92
CA TYR A 228 4.74 10.52 13.75
C TYR A 228 4.06 11.49 14.72
N GLN A 229 4.80 12.44 15.30
CA GLN A 229 4.25 13.48 16.17
C GLN A 229 3.65 14.64 15.37
N LEU A 230 4.29 15.06 14.28
CA LEU A 230 3.81 16.18 13.45
C LEU A 230 2.43 15.92 12.83
N PHE A 231 2.19 14.67 12.44
CA PHE A 231 0.96 14.25 11.77
C PHE A 231 0.13 13.30 12.65
N ALA A 232 0.28 13.39 13.96
CA ALA A 232 -0.35 12.48 14.93
C ALA A 232 -1.88 12.44 14.84
N ALA A 233 -2.53 13.50 14.36
CA ALA A 233 -3.98 13.61 14.25
C ALA A 233 -4.41 14.49 13.07
N GLY A 234 -5.58 14.19 12.51
CA GLY A 234 -6.25 15.02 11.50
C GLY A 234 -5.71 14.87 10.08
N TYR A 235 -5.06 13.75 9.73
CA TYR A 235 -4.55 13.47 8.38
C TYR A 235 -4.81 12.01 7.93
N PHE A 236 -6.00 11.49 8.23
CA PHE A 236 -6.46 10.10 8.01
C PHE A 236 -5.78 9.04 8.86
N LEU A 237 -4.48 8.81 8.68
CA LEU A 237 -3.73 7.91 9.56
C LEU A 237 -3.31 8.69 10.81
N GLU A 238 -3.73 8.21 11.97
CA GLU A 238 -3.45 8.87 13.26
C GLU A 238 -2.60 7.99 14.16
N LYS A 239 -1.84 8.63 15.03
CA LYS A 239 -0.98 8.00 16.04
C LYS A 239 -1.74 6.96 16.86
N VAL A 240 -2.93 7.32 17.37
CA VAL A 240 -3.74 6.43 18.20
C VAL A 240 -4.19 5.17 17.44
N LYS A 241 -4.47 5.31 16.14
CA LYS A 241 -4.90 4.20 15.28
C LYS A 241 -3.73 3.27 14.98
N MET A 242 -2.54 3.82 14.81
CA MET A 242 -1.31 3.03 14.67
C MET A 242 -0.95 2.27 15.95
N GLU A 243 -1.02 2.93 17.12
CA GLU A 243 -0.79 2.28 18.43
C GLU A 243 -1.77 1.11 18.64
N TRP A 244 -3.04 1.32 18.30
CA TRP A 244 -4.06 0.28 18.30
C TRP A 244 -3.75 -0.88 17.33
N TYR A 245 -3.31 -0.59 16.10
CA TYR A 245 -2.86 -1.62 15.15
C TYR A 245 -1.69 -2.43 15.71
N THR A 246 -0.69 -1.77 16.30
CA THR A 246 0.48 -2.44 16.89
C THR A 246 0.08 -3.37 18.03
N GLU A 247 -0.83 -2.96 18.92
CA GLU A 247 -1.34 -3.77 20.03
C GLU A 247 -2.07 -5.04 19.55
N LEU A 248 -2.85 -4.93 18.48
CA LEU A 248 -3.54 -6.07 17.88
C LEU A 248 -2.60 -7.00 17.12
N TYR A 249 -1.62 -6.42 16.42
CA TYR A 249 -0.74 -7.13 15.50
C TYR A 249 0.38 -7.89 16.20
N LEU A 250 1.13 -7.24 17.09
CA LEU A 250 2.26 -7.87 17.76
C LEU A 250 1.78 -8.86 18.82
N ARG A 251 2.53 -9.93 19.07
CA ARG A 251 2.23 -10.86 20.18
C ARG A 251 2.74 -10.31 21.50
N ARG A 252 3.84 -9.56 21.45
CA ARG A 252 4.52 -8.92 22.58
C ARG A 252 5.30 -7.70 22.08
N PRO A 253 5.58 -6.69 22.93
CA PRO A 253 6.26 -5.47 22.51
C PRO A 253 7.63 -5.70 21.86
N GLU A 254 8.37 -6.74 22.28
CA GLU A 254 9.72 -7.04 21.76
C GLU A 254 9.70 -7.49 20.30
N ASP A 255 8.57 -8.00 19.81
CA ASP A 255 8.40 -8.37 18.40
C ASP A 255 8.58 -7.14 17.48
N ALA A 256 8.40 -5.92 17.99
CA ALA A 256 8.63 -4.68 17.24
C ALA A 256 10.10 -4.51 16.80
N LEU A 257 11.05 -5.17 17.46
CA LEU A 257 12.48 -5.12 17.09
C LEU A 257 12.85 -6.18 16.04
N ASP A 258 11.95 -7.12 15.72
CA ASP A 258 12.19 -8.13 14.70
C ASP A 258 12.16 -7.49 13.30
N PRO A 259 13.18 -7.70 12.44
CA PRO A 259 13.18 -7.23 11.05
C PRO A 259 11.97 -7.66 10.19
N LEU A 260 11.24 -8.71 10.59
CA LEU A 260 9.98 -9.10 9.93
C LEU A 260 8.80 -8.18 10.29
N ALA A 261 8.86 -7.47 11.42
CA ALA A 261 7.89 -6.45 11.81
C ALA A 261 8.38 -5.04 11.44
N SER A 262 9.70 -4.81 11.60
CA SER A 262 10.36 -3.51 11.37
C SER A 262 11.50 -3.68 10.36
N PRO A 263 11.21 -3.84 9.06
CA PRO A 263 12.23 -4.03 8.02
C PRO A 263 13.26 -2.89 7.95
N LEU A 264 12.97 -1.69 8.49
CA LEU A 264 13.98 -0.64 8.64
C LEU A 264 15.17 -1.08 9.51
N LEU A 265 14.98 -2.03 10.44
CA LEU A 265 16.03 -2.60 11.28
C LEU A 265 16.77 -3.77 10.59
N GLY A 266 16.25 -4.30 9.49
CA GLY A 266 16.80 -5.46 8.78
C GLY A 266 17.95 -5.17 7.82
N GLU A 267 18.60 -6.23 7.34
CA GLU A 267 19.69 -6.15 6.35
C GLU A 267 19.17 -5.86 4.94
N VAL A 268 19.74 -4.84 4.29
CA VAL A 268 19.32 -4.38 2.96
C VAL A 268 20.37 -4.61 1.86
N HIS A 269 21.58 -5.06 2.21
CA HIS A 269 22.62 -5.35 1.22
C HIS A 269 22.18 -6.46 0.26
N GLY A 270 22.21 -6.17 -1.04
CA GLY A 270 21.85 -7.12 -2.10
C GLY A 270 20.35 -7.33 -2.33
N VAL A 271 19.46 -6.56 -1.66
CA VAL A 271 18.03 -6.60 -1.99
C VAL A 271 17.77 -6.02 -3.38
N CYS A 272 16.57 -6.28 -3.91
CA CYS A 272 16.17 -5.78 -5.21
C CYS A 272 16.04 -4.25 -5.24
N PRO A 273 16.16 -3.62 -6.44
CA PRO A 273 15.89 -2.20 -6.63
C PRO A 273 14.56 -1.76 -6.00
N ALA A 274 14.50 -0.52 -5.51
CA ALA A 274 13.34 -0.01 -4.79
C ALA A 274 12.75 1.26 -5.41
N VAL A 275 11.43 1.40 -5.28
CA VAL A 275 10.68 2.61 -5.58
C VAL A 275 9.81 2.93 -4.36
N LEU A 276 10.12 4.03 -3.68
CA LEU A 276 9.43 4.50 -2.48
C LEU A 276 8.61 5.75 -2.82
N LEU A 277 7.32 5.68 -2.54
CA LEU A 277 6.37 6.76 -2.76
C LEU A 277 5.80 7.18 -1.41
N ILE A 278 6.23 8.35 -0.93
CA ILE A 278 6.02 8.80 0.43
C ILE A 278 5.05 9.98 0.43
N ALA A 279 4.09 10.00 1.35
CA ALA A 279 3.19 11.13 1.54
C ALA A 279 3.83 12.20 2.43
N GLY A 280 3.58 13.47 2.13
CA GLY A 280 4.12 14.58 2.91
C GLY A 280 3.45 14.76 4.28
N PHE A 281 2.14 14.53 4.36
CA PHE A 281 1.34 14.61 5.58
C PHE A 281 1.01 13.20 6.09
N ASP A 282 2.04 12.50 6.56
CA ASP A 282 1.95 11.09 6.95
C ASP A 282 2.84 10.81 8.16
N PRO A 283 2.32 10.19 9.24
CA PRO A 283 3.12 9.69 10.35
C PRO A 283 4.35 8.86 9.92
N LEU A 284 4.23 8.09 8.83
CA LEU A 284 5.26 7.18 8.32
C LEU A 284 6.29 7.86 7.38
N ARG A 285 6.18 9.17 7.16
CA ARG A 285 7.02 9.90 6.21
C ARG A 285 8.51 9.69 6.48
N ASP A 286 8.95 9.96 7.70
CA ASP A 286 10.38 10.00 8.02
C ASP A 286 11.02 8.61 7.99
N GLU A 287 10.30 7.55 8.39
CA GLU A 287 10.81 6.17 8.29
C GLU A 287 10.87 5.67 6.84
N GLY A 288 9.93 6.09 5.99
CA GLY A 288 10.01 5.87 4.54
C GLY A 288 11.26 6.51 3.93
N VAL A 289 11.56 7.76 4.31
CA VAL A 289 12.78 8.46 3.86
C VAL A 289 14.02 7.73 4.37
N ALA A 290 14.06 7.39 5.67
CA ALA A 290 15.20 6.71 6.29
C ALA A 290 15.48 5.33 5.65
N TYR A 291 14.45 4.58 5.26
CA TYR A 291 14.65 3.31 4.55
C TYR A 291 15.19 3.50 3.14
N GLY A 292 14.71 4.53 2.44
CA GLY A 292 15.26 4.93 1.15
C GLY A 292 16.75 5.27 1.22
N GLU A 293 17.15 6.07 2.22
CA GLU A 293 18.54 6.42 2.51
C GLU A 293 19.37 5.17 2.87
N LYS A 294 18.82 4.28 3.71
CA LYS A 294 19.47 3.01 4.09
C LYS A 294 19.75 2.14 2.86
N LEU A 295 18.78 2.01 1.95
CA LEU A 295 18.94 1.27 0.70
C LEU A 295 20.03 1.89 -0.19
N GLN A 296 20.02 3.21 -0.35
CA GLN A 296 21.02 3.93 -1.15
C GLN A 296 22.43 3.77 -0.57
N ALA A 297 22.57 3.88 0.75
CA ALA A 297 23.84 3.68 1.46
C ALA A 297 24.39 2.24 1.28
N ALA A 298 23.51 1.25 1.14
CA ALA A 298 23.87 -0.13 0.85
C ALA A 298 24.11 -0.42 -0.66
N GLY A 299 24.10 0.60 -1.51
CA GLY A 299 24.33 0.47 -2.96
C GLY A 299 23.14 -0.07 -3.76
N VAL A 300 21.94 -0.10 -3.17
CA VAL A 300 20.72 -0.56 -3.86
C VAL A 300 20.19 0.55 -4.78
N PRO A 301 19.89 0.28 -6.07
CA PRO A 301 19.24 1.25 -6.95
C PRO A 301 17.85 1.63 -6.41
N THR A 302 17.73 2.85 -5.89
CA THR A 302 16.52 3.29 -5.16
C THR A 302 16.02 4.63 -5.67
N PHE A 303 14.74 4.67 -6.03
CA PHE A 303 13.99 5.90 -6.27
C PHE A 303 13.17 6.24 -5.02
N VAL A 304 13.29 7.47 -4.51
CA VAL A 304 12.49 7.97 -3.39
C VAL A 304 11.83 9.26 -3.81
N LYS A 305 10.52 9.39 -3.59
CA LYS A 305 9.82 10.65 -3.80
C LYS A 305 8.81 10.93 -2.70
N VAL A 306 8.94 12.12 -2.11
CA VAL A 306 7.97 12.66 -1.16
C VAL A 306 6.97 13.53 -1.92
N PHE A 307 5.70 13.12 -1.92
CA PHE A 307 4.58 13.86 -2.47
C PHE A 307 4.03 14.81 -1.40
N GLN A 308 4.60 16.02 -1.37
CA GLN A 308 4.47 16.97 -0.27
C GLN A 308 3.03 17.28 0.17
N GLY A 309 2.08 17.36 -0.77
CA GLY A 309 0.68 17.71 -0.47
C GLY A 309 -0.26 16.53 -0.26
N LEU A 310 0.24 15.30 -0.25
CA LEU A 310 -0.56 14.09 -0.11
C LEU A 310 -0.52 13.55 1.33
N VAL A 311 -1.53 12.74 1.65
CA VAL A 311 -1.73 12.03 2.93
C VAL A 311 -1.53 10.53 2.75
N HIS A 312 -1.44 9.79 3.86
CA HIS A 312 -1.14 8.36 3.89
C HIS A 312 -1.89 7.51 2.82
N PRO A 313 -3.24 7.47 2.74
CA PRO A 313 -3.95 6.60 1.80
C PRO A 313 -4.02 7.15 0.36
N PHE A 314 -2.98 7.85 -0.14
CA PHE A 314 -3.10 8.56 -1.41
C PHE A 314 -3.27 7.64 -2.63
N ILE A 315 -2.82 6.38 -2.54
CA ILE A 315 -3.06 5.38 -3.58
C ILE A 315 -4.58 5.14 -3.79
N ASN A 316 -5.38 5.16 -2.72
CA ASN A 316 -6.83 4.90 -2.75
C ASN A 316 -7.67 6.10 -3.21
N VAL A 317 -7.07 7.26 -3.43
CA VAL A 317 -7.78 8.50 -3.85
C VAL A 317 -7.32 8.99 -5.22
N ALA A 318 -6.47 8.22 -5.91
CA ALA A 318 -5.88 8.56 -7.20
C ALA A 318 -6.89 8.67 -8.37
N GLY A 319 -8.14 8.26 -8.18
CA GLY A 319 -9.22 8.53 -9.15
C GLY A 319 -9.89 9.89 -8.97
N SER A 320 -9.69 10.55 -7.84
CA SER A 320 -10.38 11.79 -7.48
C SER A 320 -9.43 12.97 -7.22
N VAL A 321 -8.20 12.70 -6.76
CA VAL A 321 -7.19 13.73 -6.46
C VAL A 321 -6.15 13.78 -7.57
N PRO A 322 -6.04 14.88 -8.35
CA PRO A 322 -5.09 14.97 -9.46
C PRO A 322 -3.62 14.74 -9.08
N ALA A 323 -3.19 15.26 -7.92
CA ALA A 323 -1.83 15.04 -7.42
C ALA A 323 -1.56 13.56 -7.11
N ALA A 324 -2.54 12.84 -6.54
CA ALA A 324 -2.44 11.41 -6.32
C ALA A 324 -2.48 10.61 -7.64
N ARG A 325 -3.25 11.08 -8.63
CA ARG A 325 -3.24 10.49 -9.98
C ARG A 325 -1.86 10.60 -10.63
N ALA A 326 -1.23 11.76 -10.54
CA ALA A 326 0.12 11.98 -11.07
C ALA A 326 1.14 11.04 -10.40
N ALA A 327 1.08 10.92 -9.07
CA ALA A 327 1.89 9.96 -8.31
C ALA A 327 1.67 8.52 -8.80
N PHE A 328 0.41 8.14 -9.03
CA PHE A 328 0.06 6.81 -9.50
C PHE A 328 0.56 6.49 -10.91
N THR A 329 0.43 7.44 -11.84
CA THR A 329 0.91 7.24 -13.20
C THR A 329 2.44 7.18 -13.26
N GLU A 330 3.14 7.99 -12.46
CA GLU A 330 4.60 7.91 -12.32
C GLU A 330 5.03 6.57 -11.73
N ALA A 331 4.35 6.12 -10.68
CA ALA A 331 4.54 4.83 -10.03
C ALA A 331 4.41 3.65 -11.01
N ALA A 332 3.33 3.62 -11.78
CA ALA A 332 3.07 2.60 -12.78
C ALA A 332 4.12 2.60 -13.91
N ALA A 333 4.56 3.79 -14.34
CA ALA A 333 5.63 3.91 -15.33
C ALA A 333 6.99 3.39 -14.80
N LEU A 334 7.33 3.70 -13.54
CA LEU A 334 8.55 3.23 -12.89
C LEU A 334 8.54 1.71 -12.71
N LEU A 335 7.40 1.13 -12.36
CA LEU A 335 7.20 -0.31 -12.27
C LEU A 335 7.37 -0.97 -13.64
N ARG A 336 6.70 -0.46 -14.67
CA ARG A 336 6.82 -0.97 -16.06
C ARG A 336 8.26 -0.97 -16.56
N ALA A 337 9.01 0.09 -16.26
CA ALA A 337 10.40 0.24 -16.70
C ALA A 337 11.37 -0.73 -16.00
N ARG A 338 10.97 -1.30 -14.85
CA ARG A 338 11.83 -2.17 -14.02
C ARG A 338 11.47 -3.65 -14.09
N LEU A 339 10.33 -3.99 -14.70
CA LEU A 339 9.83 -5.36 -14.91
C LEU A 339 10.27 -5.97 -16.24
#